data_AF-A0A1I0P6V1-F1
#
_entry.id   AF-A0A1I0P6V1-F1
#
_cell.length_a   1.000
_cell.length_b   1.000
_cell.length_c   1.000
_cell.angle_alpha   90.00
_cell.angle_beta   90.00
_cell.angle_gamma   90.00
#
_symmetry.space_group_name_H-M   'P 1'
#
loop_
_entity.id
_entity.type
_entity.pdbx_description
1 polymer ?
#
loop_
_entity_poly.entity_id
_entity_poly.type
_entity_poly.pdbx_seq_one_letter_code
_entity_poly.pdbx_strand_id
1 'polypeptide(L)'
;MNKRKIINDPVYGFITIRSELIFDIIDHPYFQRLRRIKQMGLAELVYPGAHHTRFHHAIGAMHLMSVTLENLRYKEVDITDEEFEATLIAILLHDIGHGPFSHALEFSLLKNVHHEHLSRIIISRLNQQFEGKLSLALEIFNGNYHKKFLHQLVSSQLDIDRLDYLKRDSFFSGVSEGTIGADRIIKMLAVHDGELVVEEKGIYSIENFLSARRLMYWQVYLHKAGVGAEKMLISIINRAKKLTKKGNSLTMSDSLRMFFEEEIGIEQFAENPNVLEEFVQLDDYDIWGAIKIWAKHEDFILSKLCQMLLARKLFRIKISNEPITKEQKKALLEKIAAHYDITEKEAKNFFSSGQLTNNAYQSTDKEIMILSKDGKVRDVAKAADLPNIKAMTKVVRKYYHCWPKDISL
;
A
#
# COMPACT_ATOMS: atom_id res chain seq x y z
N MET A 1 2.88 22.91 28.36
CA MET A 1 2.14 21.67 28.75
C MET A 1 3.02 20.49 28.39
N ASN A 2 3.28 19.55 29.29
CA ASN A 2 4.16 18.41 29.01
C ASN A 2 3.44 17.41 28.09
N LYS A 3 3.47 17.64 26.76
CA LYS A 3 2.72 16.86 25.77
C LYS A 3 3.49 15.60 25.31
N ARG A 4 4.18 14.89 26.20
CA ARG A 4 4.59 13.50 25.87
C ARG A 4 3.34 12.65 25.84
N LYS A 5 2.80 12.42 24.64
CA LYS A 5 1.62 11.60 24.41
C LYS A 5 2.07 10.20 24.05
N ILE A 6 1.40 9.21 24.64
CA ILE A 6 1.67 7.79 24.44
C ILE A 6 0.47 7.20 23.71
N ILE A 7 0.74 6.46 22.63
CA ILE A 7 -0.24 5.66 21.91
C ILE A 7 0.09 4.18 22.16
N ASN A 8 -0.92 3.38 22.47
CA ASN A 8 -0.79 1.94 22.55
C ASN A 8 -0.88 1.33 21.15
N ASP A 9 0.11 0.54 20.78
CA ASP A 9 0.16 -0.26 19.56
C ASP A 9 0.39 -1.73 19.94
N PRO A 10 -0.48 -2.68 19.55
CA PRO A 10 -0.31 -4.08 19.90
C PRO A 10 0.96 -4.72 19.30
N VAL A 11 1.56 -4.14 18.26
CA VAL A 11 2.77 -4.65 17.58
C VAL A 11 4.05 -4.20 18.29
N TYR A 12 4.07 -2.99 18.85
CA TYR A 12 5.29 -2.38 19.44
C TYR A 12 5.15 -1.94 20.90
N GLY A 13 3.97 -2.08 21.50
CA GLY A 13 3.68 -1.61 22.86
C GLY A 13 3.40 -0.11 22.90
N PHE A 14 4.20 0.65 23.65
CA PHE A 14 3.97 2.07 23.88
C PHE A 14 4.77 2.94 22.89
N ILE A 15 4.08 3.67 22.03
CA ILE A 15 4.67 4.61 21.08
C ILE A 15 4.61 6.02 21.67
N THR A 16 5.76 6.64 21.86
CA THR A 16 5.87 8.00 22.41
C THR A 16 5.97 9.04 21.29
N ILE A 17 5.09 10.03 21.30
CA ILE A 17 5.16 11.21 20.43
C ILE A 17 5.96 12.29 21.15
N ARG A 18 7.09 12.70 20.55
CA ARG A 18 8.09 13.58 21.19
C ARG A 18 8.04 15.03 20.72
N SER A 19 7.37 15.30 19.60
CA SER A 19 7.28 16.61 18.97
C SER A 19 5.84 17.13 19.02
N GLU A 20 5.69 18.43 19.32
CA GLU A 20 4.39 19.09 19.25
C GLU A 20 3.89 19.19 17.81
N LEU A 21 4.77 19.47 16.85
CA LEU A 21 4.43 19.51 15.43
C LEU A 21 3.94 18.15 14.93
N ILE A 22 4.63 17.06 15.30
CA ILE A 22 4.19 15.70 14.97
C ILE A 22 2.83 15.39 15.59
N PHE A 23 2.59 15.81 16.84
CA PHE A 23 1.30 15.63 17.48
C PHE A 23 0.19 16.38 16.74
N ASP A 24 0.42 17.64 16.36
CA ASP A 24 -0.54 18.45 15.62
C ASP A 24 -0.82 17.87 14.22
N ILE A 25 0.20 17.29 13.55
CA ILE A 25 0.03 16.54 12.30
C ILE A 25 -0.85 15.30 12.51
N ILE A 26 -0.62 14.55 13.59
CA ILE A 26 -1.42 13.37 13.91
C ILE A 26 -2.88 13.76 14.17
N ASP A 27 -3.12 14.89 14.85
CA ASP A 27 -4.47 15.40 15.14
C ASP A 27 -5.16 15.99 13.89
N HIS A 28 -4.39 16.34 12.85
CA HIS A 28 -4.92 16.95 11.64
C HIS A 28 -5.94 16.03 10.92
N PRO A 29 -7.07 16.58 10.41
CA PRO A 29 -8.11 15.79 9.73
C PRO A 29 -7.59 14.91 8.59
N TYR A 30 -6.65 15.43 7.79
CA TYR A 30 -6.05 14.68 6.69
C TYR A 30 -5.33 13.42 7.16
N PHE A 31 -4.75 13.42 8.37
CA PHE A 31 -4.10 12.25 8.93
C PHE A 31 -5.10 11.34 9.65
N GLN A 32 -6.05 11.92 10.39
CA GLN A 32 -7.11 11.16 11.10
C GLN A 32 -7.95 10.31 10.15
N ARG A 33 -8.13 10.72 8.89
CA ARG A 33 -8.85 9.90 7.89
C ARG A 33 -8.23 8.52 7.67
N LEU A 34 -6.92 8.35 7.88
CA LEU A 34 -6.23 7.07 7.74
C LEU A 34 -6.74 6.01 8.74
N ARG A 35 -7.53 6.39 9.76
CA ARG A 35 -8.25 5.45 10.62
C ARG A 35 -9.38 4.71 9.91
N ARG A 36 -9.84 5.22 8.78
CA ARG A 36 -10.98 4.73 8.02
C ARG A 36 -10.57 4.08 6.69
N ILE A 37 -9.25 3.96 6.47
CA ILE A 37 -8.66 3.30 5.30
C ILE A 37 -7.83 2.12 5.79
N LYS A 38 -8.26 0.90 5.44
CA LYS A 38 -7.56 -0.34 5.82
C LYS A 38 -6.21 -0.44 5.12
N GLN A 39 -5.23 -1.03 5.80
CA GLN A 39 -3.89 -1.24 5.24
C GLN A 39 -3.95 -2.24 4.07
N MET A 40 -4.63 -3.37 4.28
CA MET A 40 -4.65 -4.49 3.32
C MET A 40 -5.96 -4.59 2.52
N GLY A 41 -6.66 -3.46 2.31
CA GLY A 41 -7.84 -3.40 1.46
C GLY A 41 -8.94 -4.39 1.82
N LEU A 42 -9.11 -5.44 1.00
CA LEU A 42 -10.10 -6.52 1.17
C LEU A 42 -9.52 -7.82 1.75
N ALA A 43 -8.29 -7.80 2.28
CA ALA A 43 -7.63 -8.98 2.83
C ALA A 43 -8.39 -9.59 4.01
N GLU A 44 -9.24 -8.85 4.72
CA GLU A 44 -10.10 -9.37 5.78
C GLU A 44 -11.08 -10.43 5.30
N LEU A 45 -11.42 -10.42 4.00
CA LEU A 45 -12.22 -11.48 3.39
C LEU A 45 -11.47 -12.81 3.33
N VAL A 46 -10.15 -12.82 3.50
CA VAL A 46 -9.30 -14.02 3.61
C VAL A 46 -8.85 -14.23 5.06
N TYR A 47 -8.41 -13.17 5.71
CA TYR A 47 -7.80 -13.14 7.03
C TYR A 47 -8.65 -12.29 7.97
N PRO A 48 -9.61 -12.87 8.72
CA PRO A 48 -10.56 -12.09 9.52
C PRO A 48 -9.93 -11.18 10.59
N GLY A 49 -8.64 -11.32 10.91
CA GLY A 49 -7.91 -10.40 11.80
C GLY A 49 -7.34 -9.15 11.11
N ALA A 50 -7.31 -9.10 9.77
CA ALA A 50 -6.69 -8.05 8.96
C ALA A 50 -7.50 -6.73 8.93
N HIS A 51 -7.74 -6.15 10.11
CA HIS A 51 -8.54 -4.94 10.31
C HIS A 51 -7.70 -3.69 10.60
N HIS A 52 -6.38 -3.81 10.65
CA HIS A 52 -5.52 -2.66 10.86
C HIS A 52 -5.58 -1.69 9.68
N THR A 53 -5.26 -0.45 9.99
CA THR A 53 -5.47 0.70 9.11
C THR A 53 -4.16 1.40 8.81
N ARG A 54 -4.16 2.26 7.80
CA ARG A 54 -2.99 3.07 7.45
C ARG A 54 -2.53 3.96 8.60
N PHE A 55 -3.45 4.37 9.47
CA PHE A 55 -3.10 5.08 10.71
C PHE A 55 -2.20 4.25 11.63
N HIS A 56 -2.52 2.97 11.84
CA HIS A 56 -1.70 2.08 12.66
C HIS A 56 -0.29 1.95 12.06
N HIS A 57 -0.23 1.73 10.74
CA HIS A 57 1.01 1.62 10.00
C HIS A 57 1.88 2.88 10.10
N ALA A 58 1.32 4.06 9.81
CA ALA A 58 2.04 5.33 9.87
C ALA A 58 2.63 5.61 11.26
N ILE A 59 1.88 5.33 12.34
CA ILE A 59 2.37 5.50 13.71
C ILE A 59 3.47 4.49 14.05
N GLY A 60 3.35 3.24 13.61
CA GLY A 60 4.38 2.22 13.82
C GLY A 60 5.67 2.48 13.02
N ALA A 61 5.55 2.91 11.77
CA ALA A 61 6.68 3.30 10.94
C ALA A 61 7.41 4.52 11.55
N MET A 62 6.68 5.52 12.04
CA MET A 62 7.27 6.63 12.81
C MET A 62 8.00 6.14 14.07
N HIS A 63 7.42 5.18 14.81
CA HIS A 63 8.10 4.60 15.98
C HIS A 63 9.42 3.92 15.61
N LEU A 64 9.39 3.03 14.60
CA LEU A 64 10.59 2.34 14.13
C LEU A 64 11.64 3.32 13.59
N MET A 65 11.21 4.40 12.93
CA MET A 65 12.11 5.44 12.47
C MET A 65 12.79 6.15 13.64
N SER A 66 12.05 6.48 14.71
CA SER A 66 12.64 7.08 15.90
C SER A 66 13.71 6.17 16.51
N VAL A 67 13.44 4.87 16.63
CA VAL A 67 14.42 3.89 17.14
C VAL A 67 15.63 3.79 16.21
N THR A 68 15.41 3.90 14.90
CA THR A 68 16.48 3.84 13.90
C THR A 68 17.39 5.06 13.96
N LEU A 69 16.83 6.26 13.98
CA LEU A 69 17.59 7.50 14.06
C LEU A 69 18.38 7.59 15.37
N GLU A 70 17.81 7.14 16.50
CA GLU A 70 18.54 7.03 17.77
C GLU A 70 19.71 6.05 17.68
N ASN A 71 19.51 4.90 17.04
CA ASN A 71 20.57 3.92 16.83
C ASN A 71 21.70 4.46 15.95
N LEU A 72 21.37 5.23 14.90
CA LEU A 72 22.36 5.86 14.04
C LEU A 72 23.14 6.97 14.77
N ARG A 73 22.46 7.82 15.55
CA ARG A 73 23.13 8.80 16.43
C ARG A 73 24.06 8.15 17.44
N TYR A 74 23.65 7.02 18.04
CA TYR A 74 24.50 6.24 18.95
C TYR A 74 25.76 5.70 18.26
N LYS A 75 25.70 5.46 16.94
CA LYS A 75 26.84 5.09 16.10
C LYS A 75 27.57 6.30 15.51
N GLU A 76 27.40 7.47 16.13
CA GLU A 76 28.08 8.72 15.77
C GLU A 76 27.76 9.23 14.34
N VAL A 77 26.64 8.80 13.76
CA VAL A 77 26.12 9.42 12.53
C VAL A 77 25.57 10.80 12.87
N ASP A 78 26.08 11.83 12.20
CA ASP A 78 25.62 13.20 12.37
C ASP A 78 24.17 13.37 11.87
N ILE A 79 23.23 13.51 12.80
CA ILE A 79 21.80 13.74 12.56
C ILE A 79 21.36 14.84 13.51
N THR A 80 21.04 16.03 13.00
CA THR A 80 20.56 17.18 13.80
C THR A 80 19.15 16.91 14.34
N ASP A 81 18.70 17.66 15.36
CA ASP A 81 17.32 17.52 15.88
C ASP A 81 16.26 17.89 14.85
N GLU A 82 16.58 18.82 13.96
CA GLU A 82 15.74 19.21 12.83
C GLU A 82 15.62 18.07 11.80
N GLU A 83 16.73 17.44 11.43
CA GLU A 83 16.74 16.26 10.54
C GLU A 83 15.99 15.08 11.16
N PHE A 84 16.13 14.90 12.47
CA PHE A 84 15.43 13.86 13.21
C PHE A 84 13.91 14.05 13.15
N GLU A 85 13.41 15.24 13.50
CA GLU A 85 11.99 15.57 13.44
C GLU A 85 11.45 15.51 12.00
N ALA A 86 12.18 16.07 11.03
CA ALA A 86 11.78 16.07 9.63
C ALA A 86 11.70 14.66 9.03
N THR A 87 12.62 13.76 9.38
CA THR A 87 12.59 12.37 8.92
C THR A 87 11.43 11.60 9.55
N LEU A 88 11.10 11.88 10.81
CA LEU A 88 9.89 11.33 11.45
C LEU A 88 8.60 11.81 10.77
N ILE A 89 8.53 13.09 10.39
CA ILE A 89 7.39 13.63 9.65
C ILE A 89 7.30 12.99 8.25
N ALA A 90 8.43 12.83 7.56
CA ALA A 90 8.47 12.23 6.23
C ALA A 90 7.92 10.79 6.24
N ILE A 91 8.34 9.96 7.20
CA ILE A 91 7.81 8.59 7.33
C ILE A 91 6.39 8.57 7.89
N LEU A 92 5.99 9.52 8.73
CA LEU A 92 4.61 9.59 9.22
C LEU A 92 3.64 9.86 8.06
N LEU A 93 4.04 10.72 7.12
CA LEU A 93 3.20 11.18 6.02
C LEU A 93 3.38 10.40 4.71
N HIS A 94 4.29 9.42 4.63
CA HIS A 94 4.65 8.78 3.35
C HIS A 94 3.44 8.17 2.62
N ASP A 95 2.50 7.63 3.40
CA ASP A 95 1.30 6.93 2.93
C ASP A 95 0.02 7.80 2.97
N ILE A 96 0.14 9.10 3.26
CA ILE A 96 -1.02 10.00 3.41
C ILE A 96 -1.79 10.19 2.09
N GLY A 97 -1.20 9.90 0.94
CA GLY A 97 -1.81 9.98 -0.38
C GLY A 97 -2.76 8.83 -0.72
N HIS A 98 -2.85 7.79 0.11
CA HIS A 98 -3.74 6.68 -0.18
C HIS A 98 -5.23 7.04 0.00
N GLY A 99 -6.03 6.62 -0.97
CA GLY A 99 -7.49 6.60 -0.90
C GLY A 99 -8.05 5.22 -0.54
N PRO A 100 -9.39 5.07 -0.55
CA PRO A 100 -10.06 3.83 -0.18
C PRO A 100 -9.65 2.65 -1.05
N PHE A 101 -9.37 1.51 -0.41
CA PHE A 101 -8.83 0.29 -1.04
C PHE A 101 -7.56 0.49 -1.89
N SER A 102 -6.99 1.69 -1.89
CA SER A 102 -5.65 2.00 -2.39
C SER A 102 -5.40 1.45 -3.79
N HIS A 103 -4.37 0.62 -4.00
CA HIS A 103 -4.00 0.08 -5.31
C HIS A 103 -5.16 -0.56 -6.10
N ALA A 104 -6.17 -1.10 -5.40
CA ALA A 104 -7.34 -1.67 -6.07
C ALA A 104 -8.10 -0.60 -6.86
N LEU A 105 -8.27 0.59 -6.29
CA LEU A 105 -9.13 1.64 -6.85
C LEU A 105 -8.37 2.86 -7.36
N GLU A 106 -7.07 2.96 -7.10
CA GLU A 106 -6.17 4.03 -7.53
C GLU A 106 -6.42 4.42 -9.00
N PHE A 107 -6.37 3.45 -9.93
CA PHE A 107 -6.59 3.70 -11.36
C PHE A 107 -8.06 3.62 -11.81
N SER A 108 -8.97 3.21 -10.94
CA SER A 108 -10.41 3.20 -11.24
C SER A 108 -11.04 4.56 -10.92
N LEU A 109 -10.55 5.22 -9.87
CA LEU A 109 -10.96 6.54 -9.43
C LEU A 109 -10.16 7.63 -10.14
N LEU A 110 -8.83 7.48 -10.23
CA LEU A 110 -7.92 8.49 -10.76
C LEU A 110 -7.24 8.03 -12.05
N LYS A 111 -6.97 8.97 -12.94
CA LYS A 111 -6.32 8.71 -14.22
C LYS A 111 -4.81 8.88 -14.09
N ASN A 112 -4.10 7.75 -14.01
CA ASN A 112 -2.63 7.69 -13.94
C ASN A 112 -2.03 8.50 -12.78
N VAL A 113 -2.75 8.64 -11.67
CA VAL A 113 -2.25 9.30 -10.46
C VAL A 113 -1.91 8.23 -9.44
N HIS A 114 -0.64 8.19 -9.05
CA HIS A 114 -0.19 7.31 -7.97
C HIS A 114 -0.34 8.01 -6.60
N HIS A 115 -0.63 7.23 -5.56
CA HIS A 115 -0.69 7.67 -4.17
C HIS A 115 0.58 8.40 -3.73
N GLU A 116 1.78 8.02 -4.20
CA GLU A 116 3.02 8.74 -3.91
C GLU A 116 2.96 10.22 -4.36
N HIS A 117 2.36 10.49 -5.53
CA HIS A 117 2.18 11.86 -6.02
C HIS A 117 1.18 12.61 -5.15
N LEU A 118 0.09 11.95 -4.73
CA LEU A 118 -0.89 12.54 -3.82
C LEU A 118 -0.30 12.79 -2.44
N SER A 119 0.57 11.93 -1.93
CA SER A 119 1.31 12.17 -0.68
C SER A 119 2.12 13.45 -0.79
N ARG A 120 2.83 13.68 -1.90
CA ARG A 120 3.57 14.95 -2.14
C ARG A 120 2.65 16.17 -2.13
N ILE A 121 1.51 16.08 -2.82
CA ILE A 121 0.52 17.17 -2.89
C ILE A 121 -0.03 17.47 -1.49
N ILE A 122 -0.40 16.44 -0.73
CA ILE A 122 -0.93 16.60 0.63
C ILE A 122 0.15 17.13 1.58
N ILE A 123 1.38 16.63 1.53
CA ILE A 123 2.48 17.13 2.36
C ILE A 123 2.77 18.60 2.03
N SER A 124 2.76 18.98 0.75
CA SER A 124 2.91 20.38 0.33
C SER A 124 1.78 21.26 0.87
N ARG A 125 0.53 20.78 0.81
CA ARG A 125 -0.64 21.46 1.38
C ARG A 125 -0.53 21.64 2.89
N LEU A 126 -0.14 20.59 3.62
CA LEU A 126 0.12 20.66 5.05
C LEU A 126 1.27 21.62 5.35
N ASN A 127 2.35 21.61 4.56
CA ASN A 127 3.48 22.53 4.74
C ASN A 127 3.04 24.00 4.67
N GLN A 128 2.11 24.33 3.77
CA GLN A 128 1.51 25.67 3.71
C GLN A 128 0.70 25.99 4.99
N GLN A 129 -0.13 25.06 5.46
CA GLN A 129 -0.95 25.23 6.68
C GLN A 129 -0.12 25.36 7.96
N PHE A 130 1.03 24.69 8.01
CA PHE A 130 1.99 24.72 9.11
C PHE A 130 3.13 25.72 8.87
N GLU A 131 2.92 26.75 8.02
CA GLU A 131 3.84 27.88 7.84
C GLU A 131 5.28 27.49 7.47
N GLY A 132 5.44 26.47 6.62
CA GLY A 132 6.74 26.04 6.12
C GLY A 132 7.51 25.05 7.02
N LYS A 133 6.94 24.66 8.17
CA LYS A 133 7.61 23.77 9.14
C LYS A 133 7.86 22.33 8.63
N LEU A 134 7.25 21.92 7.53
CA LEU A 134 7.42 20.58 6.92
C LEU A 134 8.37 20.62 5.70
N SER A 135 9.01 21.76 5.41
CA SER A 135 9.83 21.94 4.21
C SER A 135 10.98 20.92 4.14
N LEU A 136 11.73 20.75 5.24
CA LEU A 136 12.81 19.75 5.29
C LEU A 136 12.27 18.32 5.16
N ALA A 137 11.12 18.01 5.76
CA ALA A 137 10.49 16.69 5.64
C ALA A 137 10.11 16.41 4.17
N LEU A 138 9.60 17.41 3.45
CA LEU A 138 9.27 17.31 2.04
C LEU A 138 10.53 17.14 1.16
N GLU A 139 11.64 17.83 1.48
CA GLU A 139 12.92 17.64 0.79
C GLU A 139 13.47 16.21 0.96
N ILE A 140 13.45 15.69 2.19
CA ILE A 140 13.84 14.31 2.51
C ILE A 140 12.92 13.32 1.79
N PHE A 141 11.60 13.53 1.86
CA PHE A 141 10.62 12.65 1.20
C PHE A 141 10.85 12.58 -0.32
N ASN A 142 11.16 13.71 -0.96
CA ASN A 142 11.42 13.78 -2.39
C ASN A 142 12.81 13.24 -2.80
N GLY A 143 13.71 12.98 -1.85
CA GLY A 143 15.07 12.55 -2.13
C GLY A 143 16.00 13.67 -2.60
N ASN A 144 15.64 14.93 -2.31
CA ASN A 144 16.38 16.12 -2.74
C ASN A 144 17.35 16.65 -1.66
N TYR A 145 17.38 16.02 -0.48
CA TYR A 145 18.25 16.42 0.61
C TYR A 145 19.65 15.78 0.51
N HIS A 146 20.68 16.52 0.94
CA HIS A 146 22.09 16.12 0.75
C HIS A 146 22.48 14.85 1.53
N LYS A 147 21.89 14.62 2.72
CA LYS A 147 22.05 13.35 3.48
C LYS A 147 21.11 12.28 2.95
N LYS A 148 21.50 11.62 1.85
CA LYS A 148 20.68 10.65 1.11
C LYS A 148 20.15 9.49 1.96
N PHE A 149 20.91 9.02 2.95
CA PHE A 149 20.47 7.96 3.85
C PHE A 149 19.14 8.27 4.55
N LEU A 150 18.81 9.54 4.81
CA LEU A 150 17.53 9.93 5.41
C LEU A 150 16.36 9.58 4.47
N HIS A 151 16.50 9.83 3.17
CA HIS A 151 15.51 9.40 2.18
C HIS A 151 15.45 7.88 2.07
N GLN A 152 16.58 7.19 2.12
CA GLN A 152 16.62 5.72 2.03
C GLN A 152 15.93 5.01 3.20
N LEU A 153 15.93 5.63 4.38
CA LEU A 153 15.15 5.16 5.52
C LEU A 153 13.64 5.27 5.26
N VAL A 154 13.20 6.23 4.45
CA VAL A 154 11.79 6.41 4.04
C VAL A 154 11.43 5.53 2.85
N SER A 155 12.28 5.43 1.83
CA SER A 155 12.03 4.66 0.60
C SER A 155 13.27 3.98 0.04
N SER A 156 13.38 2.67 0.22
CA SER A 156 14.44 1.82 -0.31
C SER A 156 14.02 0.34 -0.40
N GLN A 157 14.96 -0.60 -0.58
CA GLN A 157 14.63 -2.03 -0.39
C GLN A 157 14.55 -2.42 1.08
N LEU A 158 15.14 -1.61 1.96
CA LEU A 158 15.21 -1.82 3.41
C LEU A 158 14.84 -0.51 4.13
N ASP A 159 13.68 0.03 3.76
CA ASP A 159 13.09 1.20 4.40
C ASP A 159 12.29 0.80 5.65
N ILE A 160 11.98 1.80 6.47
CA ILE A 160 11.22 1.63 7.70
C ILE A 160 9.74 1.29 7.42
N ASP A 161 9.20 1.76 6.30
CA ASP A 161 7.87 1.38 5.80
C ASP A 161 7.74 -0.15 5.74
N ARG A 162 8.64 -0.82 5.02
CA ARG A 162 8.65 -2.29 4.90
C ARG A 162 8.86 -3.02 6.20
N LEU A 163 9.68 -2.46 7.09
CA LEU A 163 9.89 -3.05 8.41
C LEU A 163 8.61 -3.01 9.26
N ASP A 164 7.80 -1.95 9.14
CA ASP A 164 6.52 -1.90 9.81
C ASP A 164 5.50 -2.83 9.17
N TYR A 165 5.19 -2.65 7.88
CA TYR A 165 4.04 -3.35 7.30
C TYR A 165 4.27 -4.86 7.26
N LEU A 166 5.48 -5.37 7.03
CA LEU A 166 5.69 -6.83 7.04
C LEU A 166 5.42 -7.44 8.41
N LYS A 167 5.90 -6.80 9.48
CA LYS A 167 5.67 -7.25 10.85
C LYS A 167 4.19 -7.12 11.23
N ARG A 168 3.57 -5.97 10.91
CA ARG A 168 2.18 -5.66 11.23
C ARG A 168 1.19 -6.52 10.45
N ASP A 169 1.38 -6.66 9.14
CA ASP A 169 0.53 -7.47 8.28
C ASP A 169 0.61 -8.94 8.69
N SER A 170 1.80 -9.44 9.02
CA SER A 170 1.98 -10.80 9.59
C SER A 170 1.21 -10.96 10.91
N PHE A 171 1.33 -9.99 11.82
CA PHE A 171 0.63 -9.98 13.11
C PHE A 171 -0.90 -10.03 12.97
N PHE A 172 -1.49 -9.12 12.17
CA PHE A 172 -2.95 -9.02 12.04
C PHE A 172 -3.55 -10.09 11.12
N SER A 173 -2.80 -10.60 10.13
CA SER A 173 -3.27 -11.72 9.31
C SER A 173 -3.17 -13.07 10.01
N GLY A 174 -2.31 -13.18 11.03
CA GLY A 174 -1.97 -14.44 11.68
C GLY A 174 -1.00 -15.32 10.89
N VAL A 175 -0.45 -14.80 9.78
CA VAL A 175 0.56 -15.50 8.97
C VAL A 175 1.93 -15.32 9.61
N SER A 176 2.22 -16.16 10.61
CA SER A 176 3.43 -16.09 11.44
C SER A 176 4.73 -16.28 10.66
N GLU A 177 4.69 -17.02 9.55
CA GLU A 177 5.83 -17.30 8.67
C GLU A 177 6.35 -16.05 7.96
N GLY A 178 5.56 -14.97 7.96
CA GLY A 178 5.93 -13.66 7.44
C GLY A 178 6.58 -12.71 8.46
N THR A 179 6.80 -13.14 9.71
CA THR A 179 7.37 -12.27 10.74
C THR A 179 8.85 -11.97 10.49
N ILE A 180 9.25 -10.72 10.74
CA ILE A 180 10.63 -10.24 10.60
C ILE A 180 11.21 -9.75 11.92
N GLY A 181 12.53 -9.87 12.07
CA GLY A 181 13.28 -9.32 13.20
C GLY A 181 13.61 -7.84 13.00
N ALA A 182 12.59 -6.97 12.91
CA ALA A 182 12.76 -5.53 12.66
C ALA A 182 13.75 -4.87 13.64
N ASP A 183 13.64 -5.18 14.93
CA ASP A 183 14.52 -4.63 15.97
C ASP A 183 15.99 -4.97 15.72
N ARG A 184 16.26 -6.22 15.32
CA ARG A 184 17.62 -6.66 15.00
C ARG A 184 18.14 -5.98 13.74
N ILE A 185 17.32 -5.88 12.68
CA ILE A 185 17.70 -5.19 11.44
C ILE A 185 18.09 -3.75 11.74
N ILE A 186 17.25 -3.02 12.49
CA ILE A 186 17.50 -1.62 12.87
C ILE A 186 18.83 -1.48 13.61
N LYS A 187 19.13 -2.38 14.57
CA LYS A 187 20.42 -2.36 15.28
C LYS A 187 21.62 -2.56 14.36
N MET A 188 21.46 -3.27 13.24
CA MET A 188 22.53 -3.51 12.28
C MET A 188 22.66 -2.42 11.21
N LEU A 189 21.71 -1.48 11.10
CA LEU A 189 21.82 -0.34 10.19
C LEU A 189 22.98 0.58 10.59
N ALA A 190 23.69 1.09 9.60
CA ALA A 190 24.76 2.06 9.72
C ALA A 190 24.77 2.98 8.48
N VAL A 191 25.63 3.99 8.48
CA VAL A 191 25.84 4.89 7.34
C VAL A 191 27.30 4.83 6.93
N HIS A 192 27.57 4.69 5.63
CA HIS A 192 28.90 4.73 5.05
C HIS A 192 28.85 5.59 3.79
N ASP A 193 29.72 6.60 3.69
CA ASP A 193 29.77 7.55 2.58
C ASP A 193 28.42 8.21 2.24
N GLY A 194 27.61 8.49 3.27
CA GLY A 194 26.30 9.14 3.12
C GLY A 194 25.16 8.21 2.69
N GLU A 195 25.43 6.92 2.53
CA GLU A 195 24.48 5.88 2.10
C GLU A 195 24.16 4.91 3.26
N LEU A 196 22.93 4.41 3.27
CA LEU A 196 22.46 3.42 4.25
C LEU A 196 23.06 2.04 3.95
N VAL A 197 23.68 1.45 4.95
CA VAL A 197 24.30 0.12 4.88
C VAL A 197 23.89 -0.74 6.06
N VAL A 198 24.09 -2.05 5.95
CA VAL A 198 23.88 -3.02 7.03
C VAL A 198 25.23 -3.60 7.44
N GLU A 199 25.54 -3.63 8.72
CA GLU A 199 26.74 -4.31 9.23
C GLU A 199 26.72 -5.81 8.89
N GLU A 200 27.87 -6.38 8.55
CA GLU A 200 28.04 -7.78 8.12
C GLU A 200 27.35 -8.83 9.02
N LYS A 201 27.37 -8.65 10.34
CA LYS A 201 26.66 -9.53 11.30
C LYS A 201 25.13 -9.53 11.15
N GLY A 202 24.57 -8.62 10.35
CA GLY A 202 23.16 -8.50 10.02
C GLY A 202 22.70 -9.33 8.82
N ILE A 203 23.60 -9.96 8.06
CA ILE A 203 23.28 -10.70 6.82
C ILE A 203 22.11 -11.67 7.01
N TYR A 204 22.12 -12.50 8.05
CA TYR A 204 21.03 -13.46 8.30
C TYR A 204 19.68 -12.80 8.63
N SER A 205 19.69 -11.59 9.19
CA SER A 205 18.44 -10.84 9.44
C SER A 205 17.85 -10.33 8.13
N ILE A 206 18.71 -9.91 7.19
CA ILE A 206 18.30 -9.52 5.84
C ILE A 206 17.80 -10.73 5.04
N GLU A 207 18.46 -11.89 5.15
CA GLU A 207 17.98 -13.12 4.50
C GLU A 207 16.58 -13.51 4.99
N ASN A 208 16.36 -13.50 6.31
CA ASN A 208 15.05 -13.76 6.88
C ASN A 208 14.02 -12.73 6.41
N PHE A 209 14.38 -11.44 6.38
CA PHE A 209 13.52 -10.36 5.86
C PHE A 209 13.10 -10.61 4.40
N LEU A 210 14.03 -10.94 3.51
CA LEU A 210 13.72 -11.21 2.10
C LEU A 210 12.83 -12.44 1.92
N SER A 211 13.07 -13.47 2.73
CA SER A 211 12.29 -14.72 2.72
C SER A 211 10.87 -14.50 3.26
N ALA A 212 10.73 -13.82 4.39
CA ALA A 212 9.45 -13.42 5.00
C ALA A 212 8.64 -12.53 4.05
N ARG A 213 9.29 -11.54 3.42
CA ARG A 213 8.67 -10.69 2.38
C ARG A 213 8.12 -11.56 1.25
N ARG A 214 8.91 -12.49 0.71
CA ARG A 214 8.46 -13.40 -0.35
C ARG A 214 7.24 -14.24 0.07
N LEU A 215 7.22 -14.75 1.29
CA LEU A 215 6.10 -15.50 1.85
C LEU A 215 4.85 -14.64 1.97
N MET A 216 4.96 -13.45 2.56
CA MET A 216 3.86 -12.49 2.70
C MET A 216 3.25 -12.12 1.35
N TYR A 217 4.06 -11.93 0.31
CA TYR A 217 3.54 -11.67 -1.03
C TYR A 217 2.67 -12.80 -1.58
N TRP A 218 3.06 -14.07 -1.42
CA TRP A 218 2.30 -15.18 -1.97
C TRP A 218 1.14 -15.62 -1.10
N GLN A 219 1.35 -15.63 0.21
CA GLN A 219 0.34 -16.07 1.16
C GLN A 219 -0.71 -15.00 1.33
N VAL A 220 -0.34 -13.72 1.51
CA VAL A 220 -1.27 -12.64 1.85
C VAL A 220 -1.59 -11.77 0.63
N TYR A 221 -0.62 -11.02 0.10
CA TYR A 221 -0.91 -9.94 -0.88
C TYR A 221 -1.46 -10.47 -2.21
N LEU A 222 -0.95 -11.62 -2.68
CA LEU A 222 -1.40 -12.28 -3.91
C LEU A 222 -2.30 -13.48 -3.62
N HIS A 223 -2.90 -13.55 -2.42
CA HIS A 223 -3.82 -14.62 -2.10
C HIS A 223 -4.96 -14.64 -3.11
N LYS A 224 -5.20 -15.81 -3.71
CA LYS A 224 -6.16 -16.00 -4.80
C LYS A 224 -7.55 -15.41 -4.51
N ALA A 225 -8.06 -15.59 -3.29
CA ALA A 225 -9.37 -15.04 -2.91
C ALA A 225 -9.34 -13.52 -2.70
N GLY A 226 -8.23 -12.95 -2.22
CA GLY A 226 -8.05 -11.50 -2.07
C GLY A 226 -8.01 -10.82 -3.44
N VAL A 227 -7.21 -11.35 -4.37
CA VAL A 227 -7.18 -10.88 -5.77
C VAL A 227 -8.56 -10.99 -6.43
N GLY A 228 -9.28 -12.10 -6.20
CA GLY A 228 -10.64 -12.26 -6.71
C GLY A 228 -11.63 -11.21 -6.18
N ALA A 229 -11.52 -10.83 -4.90
CA ALA A 229 -12.32 -9.77 -4.30
C ALA A 229 -11.95 -8.38 -4.87
N GLU A 230 -10.66 -8.10 -5.02
CA GLU A 230 -10.15 -6.87 -5.62
C GLU A 230 -10.69 -6.68 -7.05
N LYS A 231 -10.63 -7.71 -7.90
CA LYS A 231 -11.16 -7.61 -9.28
C LYS A 231 -12.68 -7.43 -9.31
N MET A 232 -13.39 -8.02 -8.36
CA MET A 232 -14.83 -7.78 -8.22
C MET A 232 -15.12 -6.33 -7.84
N LEU A 233 -14.37 -5.76 -6.88
CA LEU A 233 -14.51 -4.36 -6.49
C LEU A 233 -14.21 -3.40 -7.66
N ILE A 234 -13.14 -3.67 -8.42
CA ILE A 234 -12.81 -2.90 -9.63
C ILE A 234 -13.95 -2.96 -10.64
N SER A 235 -14.54 -4.15 -10.87
CA SER A 235 -15.70 -4.28 -11.76
C SER A 235 -16.91 -3.48 -11.29
N ILE A 236 -17.18 -3.45 -9.97
CA ILE A 236 -18.26 -2.65 -9.38
C ILE A 236 -18.04 -1.16 -9.67
N ILE A 237 -16.86 -0.63 -9.33
CA ILE A 237 -16.54 0.79 -9.52
C ILE A 237 -16.58 1.18 -10.99
N ASN A 238 -16.02 0.35 -11.88
CA ASN A 238 -16.06 0.61 -13.33
C ASN A 238 -17.48 0.59 -13.89
N ARG A 239 -18.35 -0.33 -13.43
CA ARG A 239 -19.76 -0.36 -13.83
C ARG A 239 -20.49 0.88 -13.34
N ALA A 240 -20.29 1.26 -12.08
CA ALA A 240 -20.93 2.43 -11.47
C ALA A 240 -20.50 3.74 -12.16
N LYS A 241 -19.20 3.93 -12.42
CA LYS A 241 -18.67 5.07 -13.19
C LYS A 241 -19.26 5.13 -14.59
N LYS A 242 -19.38 3.99 -15.28
CA LYS A 242 -20.00 3.91 -16.61
C LYS A 242 -21.49 4.26 -16.61
N LEU A 243 -22.24 3.84 -15.59
CA LEU A 243 -23.66 4.18 -15.44
C LEU A 243 -23.85 5.67 -15.15
N THR A 244 -23.00 6.23 -14.29
CA THR A 244 -22.97 7.66 -13.97
C THR A 244 -22.72 8.51 -15.22
N LYS A 245 -21.68 8.17 -16.01
CA LYS A 245 -21.38 8.83 -17.30
C LYS A 245 -22.49 8.71 -18.36
N LYS A 246 -23.42 7.76 -18.20
CA LYS A 246 -24.61 7.61 -19.05
C LYS A 246 -25.82 8.40 -18.55
N GLY A 247 -25.69 9.15 -17.46
CA GLY A 247 -26.77 9.93 -16.84
C GLY A 247 -27.66 9.13 -15.88
N ASN A 248 -27.28 7.92 -15.48
CA ASN A 248 -28.04 7.17 -14.47
C ASN A 248 -27.76 7.76 -13.09
N SER A 249 -28.82 7.98 -12.31
CA SER A 249 -28.69 8.48 -10.94
C SER A 249 -28.28 7.35 -10.00
N LEU A 250 -27.02 7.36 -9.56
CA LEU A 250 -26.52 6.50 -8.50
C LEU A 250 -26.43 7.27 -7.19
N THR A 251 -26.99 6.70 -6.12
CA THR A 251 -26.80 7.21 -4.76
C THR A 251 -25.40 6.86 -4.27
N MET A 252 -24.64 7.89 -3.90
CA MET A 252 -23.30 7.82 -3.33
C MET A 252 -22.99 9.16 -2.63
N SER A 253 -21.89 9.24 -1.87
CA SER A 253 -21.42 10.53 -1.33
C SER A 253 -21.01 11.49 -2.45
N ASP A 254 -21.10 12.80 -2.17
CA ASP A 254 -20.75 13.83 -3.14
C ASP A 254 -19.26 13.77 -3.51
N SER A 255 -18.40 13.45 -2.55
CA SER A 255 -16.98 13.21 -2.78
C SER A 255 -16.77 12.07 -3.79
N LEU A 256 -17.47 10.93 -3.65
CA LEU A 256 -17.32 9.83 -4.61
C LEU A 256 -17.88 10.18 -6.00
N ARG A 257 -18.97 10.95 -6.04
CA ARG A 257 -19.63 11.39 -7.27
C ARG A 257 -18.67 12.17 -8.17
N MET A 258 -17.90 13.11 -7.62
CA MET A 258 -16.92 13.90 -8.38
C MET A 258 -15.97 13.02 -9.20
N PHE A 259 -15.39 11.97 -8.60
CA PHE A 259 -14.44 11.08 -9.27
C PHE A 259 -15.10 10.10 -10.27
N PHE A 260 -16.43 10.05 -10.32
CA PHE A 260 -17.18 9.26 -11.31
C PHE A 260 -17.60 10.11 -12.50
N GLU A 261 -18.01 11.36 -12.25
CA GLU A 261 -18.45 12.30 -13.27
C GLU A 261 -17.27 12.85 -14.07
N GLU A 262 -16.14 13.14 -13.41
CA GLU A 262 -14.95 13.71 -14.03
C GLU A 262 -13.82 12.68 -14.23
N GLU A 263 -12.98 12.93 -15.24
CA GLU A 263 -11.70 12.23 -15.35
C GLU A 263 -10.62 13.04 -14.64
N ILE A 264 -10.39 12.73 -13.37
CA ILE A 264 -9.39 13.39 -12.54
C ILE A 264 -8.01 12.77 -12.76
N GLY A 265 -7.12 13.51 -13.40
CA GLY A 265 -5.68 13.26 -13.47
C GLY A 265 -4.89 14.21 -12.57
N ILE A 266 -3.56 14.21 -12.72
CA ILE A 266 -2.68 15.04 -11.87
C ILE A 266 -2.86 16.54 -12.09
N GLU A 267 -3.20 16.93 -13.33
CA GLU A 267 -3.44 18.33 -13.73
C GLU A 267 -4.60 18.94 -12.92
N GLN A 268 -5.68 18.17 -12.74
CA GLN A 268 -6.87 18.64 -12.00
C GLN A 268 -6.58 18.92 -10.52
N PHE A 269 -5.65 18.17 -9.90
CA PHE A 269 -5.21 18.47 -8.52
C PHE A 269 -4.41 19.78 -8.42
N ALA A 270 -3.74 20.21 -9.50
CA ALA A 270 -3.02 21.46 -9.54
C ALA A 270 -3.94 22.65 -9.88
N GLU A 271 -4.92 22.45 -10.75
CA GLU A 271 -5.82 23.49 -11.25
C GLU A 271 -6.99 23.80 -10.32
N ASN A 272 -7.49 22.80 -9.59
CA ASN A 272 -8.66 22.94 -8.74
C ASN A 272 -8.38 22.44 -7.31
N PRO A 273 -8.19 23.35 -6.33
CA PRO A 273 -7.96 22.98 -4.93
C PRO A 273 -9.06 22.10 -4.34
N ASN A 274 -10.30 22.23 -4.82
CA ASN A 274 -11.44 21.47 -4.32
C ASN A 274 -11.29 19.95 -4.58
N VAL A 275 -10.58 19.56 -5.63
CA VAL A 275 -10.36 18.13 -5.96
C VAL A 275 -9.60 17.45 -4.84
N LEU A 276 -8.60 18.13 -4.26
CA LEU A 276 -7.87 17.60 -3.11
C LEU A 276 -8.76 17.49 -1.88
N GLU A 277 -9.57 18.52 -1.60
CA GLU A 277 -10.46 18.54 -0.44
C GLU A 277 -11.52 17.42 -0.52
N GLU A 278 -12.05 17.11 -1.71
CA GLU A 278 -12.94 15.96 -1.91
C GLU A 278 -12.20 14.63 -1.81
N PHE A 279 -10.97 14.54 -2.34
CA PHE A 279 -10.18 13.31 -2.25
C PHE A 279 -9.89 12.93 -0.79
N VAL A 280 -9.56 13.90 0.06
CA VAL A 280 -9.28 13.65 1.49
C VAL A 280 -10.54 13.39 2.32
N GLN A 281 -11.74 13.56 1.77
CA GLN A 281 -12.97 13.05 2.39
C GLN A 281 -13.21 11.57 2.09
N LEU A 282 -12.65 11.03 0.99
CA LEU A 282 -12.86 9.64 0.60
C LEU A 282 -12.15 8.66 1.54
N ASP A 283 -12.93 7.67 2.00
CA ASP A 283 -12.42 6.52 2.73
C ASP A 283 -13.25 5.25 2.46
N ASP A 284 -12.90 4.13 3.12
CA ASP A 284 -13.49 2.84 2.79
C ASP A 284 -15.01 2.82 3.03
N TYR A 285 -15.53 3.70 3.90
CA TYR A 285 -16.96 3.78 4.20
C TYR A 285 -17.78 4.36 3.05
N ASP A 286 -17.24 5.29 2.26
CA ASP A 286 -17.91 5.80 1.06
C ASP A 286 -18.23 4.68 0.09
N ILE A 287 -17.21 3.84 -0.16
CA ILE A 287 -17.30 2.72 -1.09
C ILE A 287 -18.22 1.62 -0.54
N TRP A 288 -18.09 1.24 0.74
CA TRP A 288 -18.98 0.25 1.34
C TRP A 288 -20.43 0.73 1.45
N GLY A 289 -20.64 2.01 1.79
CA GLY A 289 -21.95 2.65 1.81
C GLY A 289 -22.61 2.59 0.45
N ALA A 290 -21.88 2.99 -0.60
CA ALA A 290 -22.31 2.89 -1.98
C ALA A 290 -22.65 1.45 -2.39
N ILE A 291 -21.77 0.47 -2.15
CA ILE A 291 -21.99 -0.96 -2.47
C ILE A 291 -23.26 -1.50 -1.82
N LYS A 292 -23.53 -1.15 -0.55
CA LYS A 292 -24.75 -1.58 0.17
C LYS A 292 -26.02 -1.06 -0.48
N ILE A 293 -25.99 0.17 -1.01
CA ILE A 293 -27.13 0.77 -1.70
C ILE A 293 -27.27 0.16 -3.11
N TRP A 294 -26.16 0.10 -3.85
CA TRP A 294 -26.12 -0.41 -5.22
C TRP A 294 -26.49 -1.89 -5.35
N ALA A 295 -26.38 -2.67 -4.26
CA ALA A 295 -26.87 -4.05 -4.21
C ALA A 295 -28.38 -4.20 -4.50
N LYS A 296 -29.16 -3.10 -4.44
CA LYS A 296 -30.59 -3.06 -4.77
C LYS A 296 -30.89 -2.27 -6.06
N HIS A 297 -29.86 -1.84 -6.79
CA HIS A 297 -30.02 -1.05 -8.01
C HIS A 297 -30.65 -1.87 -9.14
N GLU A 298 -31.42 -1.21 -10.02
CA GLU A 298 -32.10 -1.85 -11.15
C GLU A 298 -31.12 -2.45 -12.18
N ASP A 299 -29.93 -1.87 -12.30
CA ASP A 299 -28.85 -2.42 -13.11
C ASP A 299 -28.40 -3.78 -12.56
N PHE A 300 -28.79 -4.85 -13.25
CA PHE A 300 -28.49 -6.23 -12.85
C PHE A 300 -27.00 -6.48 -12.61
N ILE A 301 -26.12 -5.94 -13.47
CA ILE A 301 -24.67 -6.18 -13.36
C ILE A 301 -24.14 -5.56 -12.07
N LEU A 302 -24.45 -4.28 -11.83
CA LEU A 302 -24.02 -3.57 -10.64
C LEU A 302 -24.55 -4.23 -9.37
N SER A 303 -25.86 -4.48 -9.32
CA SER A 303 -26.50 -5.05 -8.13
C SER A 303 -26.02 -6.47 -7.84
N LYS A 304 -25.87 -7.31 -8.88
CA LYS A 304 -25.34 -8.67 -8.73
C LYS A 304 -23.91 -8.69 -8.19
N LEU A 305 -23.01 -7.87 -8.73
CA LEU A 305 -21.63 -7.78 -8.24
C LEU A 305 -21.58 -7.30 -6.79
N CYS A 306 -22.38 -6.29 -6.43
CA CYS A 306 -22.46 -5.78 -5.05
C CYS A 306 -22.99 -6.85 -4.09
N GLN A 307 -24.06 -7.56 -4.46
CA GLN A 307 -24.60 -8.68 -3.68
C GLN A 307 -23.58 -9.80 -3.49
N MET A 308 -22.82 -10.13 -4.55
CA MET A 308 -21.77 -11.14 -4.48
C MET A 308 -20.68 -10.73 -3.49
N LEU A 309 -20.21 -9.49 -3.54
CA LEU A 309 -19.15 -9.01 -2.64
C LEU A 309 -19.64 -9.01 -1.18
N LEU A 310 -20.83 -8.46 -0.92
CA LEU A 310 -21.43 -8.39 0.43
C LEU A 310 -21.67 -9.78 1.03
N ALA A 311 -22.11 -10.74 0.22
CA ALA A 311 -22.31 -12.12 0.65
C ALA A 311 -21.02 -12.97 0.61
N ARG A 312 -19.87 -12.36 0.34
CA ARG A 312 -18.57 -13.03 0.16
C ARG A 312 -18.61 -14.18 -0.87
N LYS A 313 -19.46 -14.07 -1.89
CA LYS A 313 -19.50 -14.95 -3.08
C LYS A 313 -18.47 -14.48 -4.11
N LEU A 314 -17.20 -14.49 -3.70
CA LEU A 314 -16.07 -13.95 -4.47
C LEU A 314 -15.85 -14.70 -5.78
N PHE A 315 -15.23 -14.03 -6.76
CA PHE A 315 -14.81 -14.68 -8.00
C PHE A 315 -13.90 -15.89 -7.71
N ARG A 316 -14.08 -16.94 -8.51
CA ARG A 316 -13.08 -17.98 -8.68
C ARG A 316 -11.93 -17.38 -9.46
N ILE A 317 -10.71 -17.72 -9.07
CA ILE A 317 -9.51 -17.34 -9.79
C ILE A 317 -8.70 -18.59 -10.10
N LYS A 318 -8.10 -18.62 -11.27
CA LYS A 318 -7.09 -19.61 -11.65
C LYS A 318 -5.80 -18.86 -11.95
N ILE A 319 -4.72 -19.30 -11.30
CA ILE A 319 -3.38 -18.77 -11.48
C ILE A 319 -2.58 -19.79 -12.28
N SER A 320 -1.93 -19.36 -13.36
CA SER A 320 -1.17 -20.20 -14.29
C SER A 320 0.18 -19.56 -14.66
N ASN A 321 1.07 -20.36 -15.26
CA ASN A 321 2.32 -19.85 -15.83
C ASN A 321 2.12 -19.19 -17.20
N GLU A 322 0.99 -19.46 -17.84
CA GLU A 322 0.66 -18.98 -19.17
C GLU A 322 -0.66 -18.19 -19.16
N PRO A 323 -0.84 -17.20 -20.06
CA PRO A 323 -2.08 -16.46 -20.19
C PRO A 323 -3.23 -17.36 -20.65
N ILE A 324 -4.47 -16.96 -20.31
CA ILE A 324 -5.67 -17.60 -20.85
C ILE A 324 -5.73 -17.40 -22.37
N THR A 325 -6.08 -18.44 -23.12
CA THR A 325 -6.21 -18.32 -24.59
C THR A 325 -7.45 -17.52 -24.98
N LYS A 326 -7.49 -17.02 -26.23
CA LYS A 326 -8.65 -16.26 -26.73
C LYS A 326 -9.90 -17.13 -26.78
N GLU A 327 -9.75 -18.41 -27.12
CA GLU A 327 -10.80 -19.41 -27.23
C GLU A 327 -11.38 -19.73 -25.85
N GLN A 328 -10.51 -19.99 -24.86
CA GLN A 328 -10.91 -20.22 -23.47
C GLN A 328 -11.64 -19.01 -22.88
N LYS A 329 -11.13 -17.80 -23.14
CA LYS A 329 -11.77 -16.55 -22.72
C LYS A 329 -13.15 -16.37 -23.35
N LYS A 330 -13.27 -16.62 -24.66
CA LYS A 330 -14.55 -16.50 -25.39
C LYS A 330 -15.57 -17.50 -24.84
N ALA A 331 -15.21 -18.77 -24.72
CA ALA A 331 -16.08 -19.81 -24.18
C ALA A 331 -16.57 -19.49 -22.75
N LEU A 332 -15.71 -18.92 -21.91
CA LEU A 332 -16.09 -18.51 -20.56
C LEU A 332 -17.05 -17.31 -20.56
N LEU A 333 -16.82 -16.32 -21.43
CA LEU A 333 -17.74 -15.19 -21.59
C LEU A 333 -19.11 -15.62 -22.12
N GLU A 334 -19.17 -16.56 -23.06
CA GLU A 334 -20.41 -17.15 -23.57
C GLU A 334 -21.17 -17.89 -22.44
N LYS A 335 -20.45 -18.67 -21.61
CA LYS A 335 -21.05 -19.32 -20.43
C LYS A 335 -21.60 -18.32 -19.40
N ILE A 336 -20.86 -17.24 -19.12
CA ILE A 336 -21.33 -16.16 -18.23
C ILE A 336 -22.58 -15.48 -18.81
N ALA A 337 -22.55 -15.16 -20.10
CA ALA A 337 -23.66 -14.54 -20.81
C ALA A 337 -24.93 -15.39 -20.73
N ALA A 338 -24.82 -16.69 -21.03
CA ALA A 338 -25.94 -17.63 -20.96
C ALA A 338 -26.46 -17.84 -19.53
N HIS A 339 -25.57 -17.97 -18.55
CA HIS A 339 -25.96 -18.24 -17.15
C HIS A 339 -26.72 -17.08 -16.50
N TYR A 340 -26.39 -15.85 -16.86
CA TYR A 340 -27.04 -14.66 -16.32
C TYR A 340 -28.04 -13.98 -17.26
N ASP A 341 -28.28 -14.55 -18.45
CA ASP A 341 -29.12 -13.97 -19.48
C ASP A 341 -28.72 -12.51 -19.83
N ILE A 342 -27.43 -12.32 -20.11
CA ILE A 342 -26.84 -11.02 -20.47
C ILE A 342 -26.03 -11.12 -21.76
N THR A 343 -25.70 -9.99 -22.36
CA THR A 343 -24.85 -9.98 -23.56
C THR A 343 -23.39 -10.37 -23.25
N GLU A 344 -22.64 -10.90 -24.22
CA GLU A 344 -21.20 -11.13 -24.07
C GLU A 344 -20.42 -9.85 -23.70
N LYS A 345 -20.89 -8.69 -24.15
CA LYS A 345 -20.29 -7.39 -23.80
C LYS A 345 -20.47 -7.08 -22.33
N GLU A 346 -21.59 -7.49 -21.74
CA GLU A 346 -21.92 -7.33 -20.33
C GLU A 346 -21.24 -8.37 -19.45
N ALA A 347 -21.09 -9.60 -19.94
CA ALA A 347 -20.34 -10.67 -19.29
C ALA A 347 -18.90 -10.25 -18.95
N LYS A 348 -18.30 -9.32 -19.71
CA LYS A 348 -16.98 -8.74 -19.40
C LYS A 348 -16.90 -8.08 -18.01
N ASN A 349 -18.00 -7.64 -17.41
CA ASN A 349 -17.98 -7.08 -16.05
C ASN A 349 -17.78 -8.17 -14.98
N PHE A 350 -18.09 -9.44 -15.30
CA PHE A 350 -17.91 -10.59 -14.41
C PHE A 350 -16.60 -11.34 -14.66
N PHE A 351 -15.80 -10.92 -15.64
CA PHE A 351 -14.56 -11.58 -16.01
C PHE A 351 -13.38 -10.61 -15.97
N SER A 352 -12.27 -11.03 -15.37
CA SER A 352 -11.01 -10.29 -15.45
C SER A 352 -9.84 -11.24 -15.62
N SER A 353 -8.85 -10.84 -16.42
CA SER A 353 -7.63 -11.59 -16.67
C SER A 353 -6.45 -10.65 -16.77
N GLY A 354 -5.29 -11.06 -16.28
CA GLY A 354 -4.09 -10.24 -16.33
C GLY A 354 -2.87 -10.98 -15.80
N GLN A 355 -1.89 -10.19 -15.37
CA GLN A 355 -0.62 -10.69 -14.86
C GLN A 355 -0.47 -10.31 -13.39
N LEU A 356 0.09 -11.23 -12.61
CA LEU A 356 0.59 -10.99 -11.25
C LEU A 356 2.11 -11.09 -11.30
N THR A 357 2.79 -10.09 -10.76
CA THR A 357 4.25 -10.07 -10.65
C THR A 357 4.65 -9.95 -9.19
N ASN A 358 5.56 -10.80 -8.75
CA ASN A 358 6.21 -10.67 -7.45
C ASN A 358 7.72 -10.45 -7.67
N ASN A 359 8.21 -9.33 -7.16
CA ASN A 359 9.62 -8.99 -7.12
C ASN A 359 10.05 -8.94 -5.65
N ALA A 360 10.53 -10.08 -5.12
CA ALA A 360 10.99 -10.17 -3.74
C ALA A 360 12.24 -9.31 -3.49
N TYR A 361 13.09 -9.16 -4.51
CA TYR A 361 14.27 -8.30 -4.53
C TYR A 361 14.52 -7.80 -5.96
N GLN A 362 14.78 -6.50 -6.15
CA GLN A 362 15.20 -5.94 -7.44
C GLN A 362 16.62 -5.39 -7.32
N SER A 363 17.54 -5.98 -8.07
CA SER A 363 18.97 -5.65 -8.03
C SER A 363 19.37 -4.49 -8.96
N THR A 364 18.44 -3.86 -9.69
CA THR A 364 18.80 -2.91 -10.75
C THR A 364 18.93 -1.47 -10.30
N ASP A 365 18.25 -1.03 -9.23
CA ASP A 365 18.23 0.41 -8.87
C ASP A 365 18.35 0.73 -7.36
N LYS A 366 18.19 -0.25 -6.47
CA LYS A 366 18.29 -0.04 -5.00
C LYS A 366 18.79 -1.33 -4.33
N GLU A 367 20.10 -1.57 -4.29
CA GLU A 367 20.67 -2.77 -3.65
C GLU A 367 20.66 -2.64 -2.10
N ILE A 368 20.61 -3.76 -1.37
CA ILE A 368 20.88 -3.75 0.08
C ILE A 368 22.39 -3.94 0.27
N MET A 369 23.04 -2.88 0.75
CA MET A 369 24.49 -2.83 0.89
C MET A 369 24.95 -3.35 2.26
N ILE A 370 25.96 -4.22 2.26
CA ILE A 370 26.59 -4.79 3.45
C ILE A 370 27.96 -4.16 3.67
N LEU A 371 28.21 -3.61 4.86
CA LEU A 371 29.50 -3.11 5.32
C LEU A 371 30.26 -4.23 6.05
N SER A 372 31.35 -4.68 5.44
CA SER A 372 32.25 -5.71 5.97
C SER A 372 33.20 -5.13 7.03
N LYS A 373 33.74 -5.99 7.90
CA LYS A 373 34.72 -5.55 8.93
C LYS A 373 35.99 -4.89 8.37
N ASP A 374 36.36 -5.22 7.14
CA ASP A 374 37.51 -4.63 6.42
C ASP A 374 37.16 -3.30 5.73
N GLY A 375 35.97 -2.74 5.99
CA GLY A 375 35.50 -1.48 5.43
C GLY A 375 34.93 -1.58 4.02
N LYS A 376 34.87 -2.79 3.43
CA LYS A 376 34.33 -2.96 2.07
C LYS A 376 32.81 -3.04 2.08
N VAL A 377 32.20 -2.32 1.14
CA VAL A 377 30.76 -2.35 0.90
C VAL A 377 30.43 -3.26 -0.28
N ARG A 378 29.48 -4.19 -0.11
CA ARG A 378 29.07 -5.16 -1.14
C ARG A 378 27.56 -5.39 -1.09
N ASP A 379 26.93 -5.63 -2.24
CA ASP A 379 25.53 -6.11 -2.30
C ASP A 379 25.35 -7.38 -1.46
N VAL A 380 24.26 -7.45 -0.69
CA VAL A 380 23.84 -8.63 0.07
C VAL A 380 23.82 -9.90 -0.76
N ALA A 381 23.46 -9.84 -2.05
CA ALA A 381 23.46 -11.00 -2.95
C ALA A 381 24.88 -11.53 -3.24
N LYS A 382 25.91 -10.70 -3.08
CA LYS A 382 27.34 -11.06 -3.18
C LYS A 382 27.93 -11.41 -1.82
N ALA A 383 27.43 -10.79 -0.74
CA ALA A 383 27.94 -10.98 0.62
C ALA A 383 27.36 -12.23 1.31
N ALA A 384 26.18 -12.70 0.93
CA ALA A 384 25.59 -13.91 1.48
C ALA A 384 26.22 -15.16 0.83
N ASP A 385 26.73 -16.07 1.68
CA ASP A 385 27.24 -17.38 1.27
C ASP A 385 26.15 -18.37 0.81
N LEU A 386 24.87 -17.96 0.85
CA LEU A 386 23.72 -18.80 0.54
C LEU A 386 23.10 -18.45 -0.83
N PRO A 387 22.91 -19.42 -1.74
CA PRO A 387 22.37 -19.20 -3.08
C PRO A 387 20.91 -18.69 -3.11
N ASN A 388 20.23 -18.65 -1.96
CA ASN A 388 18.84 -18.26 -1.80
C ASN A 388 18.58 -16.82 -2.27
N ILE A 389 19.44 -15.87 -1.89
CA ILE A 389 19.25 -14.45 -2.25
C ILE A 389 19.39 -14.25 -3.76
N LYS A 390 20.36 -14.92 -4.40
CA LYS A 390 20.51 -14.93 -5.86
C LYS A 390 19.30 -15.55 -6.57
N ALA A 391 18.66 -16.55 -5.98
CA ALA A 391 17.43 -17.12 -6.53
C ALA A 391 16.22 -16.18 -6.40
N MET A 392 16.19 -15.32 -5.36
CA MET A 392 15.11 -14.37 -5.10
C MET A 392 15.11 -13.13 -5.99
N THR A 393 16.18 -12.89 -6.76
CA THR A 393 16.24 -11.79 -7.75
C THR A 393 15.41 -12.07 -9.00
N LYS A 394 14.99 -13.33 -9.22
CA LYS A 394 14.15 -13.70 -10.37
C LYS A 394 12.72 -13.22 -10.18
N VAL A 395 12.29 -12.33 -11.07
CA VAL A 395 10.89 -11.91 -11.18
C VAL A 395 10.01 -13.12 -11.46
N VAL A 396 9.08 -13.42 -10.54
CA VAL A 396 8.10 -14.47 -10.76
C VAL A 396 6.87 -13.85 -11.40
N ARG A 397 6.62 -14.22 -12.66
CA ARG A 397 5.45 -13.84 -13.42
C ARG A 397 4.42 -14.97 -13.40
N LYS A 398 3.19 -14.65 -13.02
CA LYS A 398 2.03 -15.54 -13.12
C LYS A 398 0.92 -14.82 -13.87
N TYR A 399 0.03 -15.58 -14.47
CA TYR A 399 -1.17 -15.07 -15.11
C TYR A 399 -2.38 -15.49 -14.31
N TYR A 400 -3.40 -14.64 -14.30
CA TYR A 400 -4.67 -14.95 -13.68
C TYR A 400 -5.82 -14.75 -14.66
N HIS A 401 -6.88 -15.51 -14.43
CA HIS A 401 -8.21 -15.17 -14.91
C HIS A 401 -9.22 -15.51 -13.82
N CYS A 402 -10.26 -14.71 -13.70
CA CYS A 402 -11.28 -14.84 -12.67
C CYS A 402 -12.69 -14.65 -13.23
N TRP A 403 -13.65 -15.35 -12.61
CA TRP A 403 -15.05 -15.42 -13.02
C TRP A 403 -15.95 -15.82 -11.83
N PRO A 404 -17.28 -15.72 -11.92
CA PRO A 404 -18.20 -16.12 -10.87
C PRO A 404 -18.13 -17.62 -10.53
N LYS A 405 -18.16 -17.97 -9.23
CA LYS A 405 -18.01 -19.36 -8.76
C LYS A 405 -19.20 -20.26 -9.09
N ASP A 406 -20.38 -19.69 -9.26
CA ASP A 406 -21.62 -20.36 -9.64
C ASP A 406 -21.63 -20.85 -11.09
N ILE A 407 -20.57 -20.54 -11.85
CA ILE A 407 -20.37 -21.04 -13.22
C ILE A 407 -19.32 -22.15 -13.19
N SER A 408 -19.78 -23.39 -13.34
CA SER A 408 -18.92 -24.55 -13.53
C SER A 408 -18.32 -24.55 -14.94
N LEU A 409 -17.00 -24.67 -15.02
CA LEU A 409 -16.27 -24.80 -16.28
C LEU A 409 -16.38 -26.21 -16.84
#